data_AF-A0A2D5ZII0-F1
#
_entry.id   AF-A0A2D5ZII0-F1
#
_cell.length_a   1.000
_cell.length_b   1.000
_cell.length_c   1.000
_cell.angle_alpha   90.00
_cell.angle_beta   90.00
_cell.angle_gamma   90.00
#
_symmetry.space_group_name_H-M   'P 1'
#
loop_
_entity.id
_entity.type
_entity.pdbx_description
1 polymer ?
#
loop_
_entity_poly.entity_id
_entity_poly.type
_entity_poly.pdbx_seq_one_letter_code
_entity_poly.pdbx_strand_id
1 'polypeptide(L)'
;MDAYWAKDIQELFRLQRRSSFQRFVELILAQSGGIFEATRFARPCEVSRTTISNYLNVLQSTYVAHVIRPFSGRRGTEIVAAPKVYAFDTGLACYHKGWHELRPGDFGYLWKHFVLNDVHAVLQT
;
A
#
# COMPACT_ATOMS: atom_id res chain seq x y z
N MET A 1 8.52 8.86 8.81
CA MET A 1 7.73 7.83 9.55
C MET A 1 7.33 8.29 10.94
N ASP A 2 8.21 8.90 11.73
CA ASP A 2 7.89 9.26 13.12
C ASP A 2 6.80 10.32 13.26
N ALA A 3 6.84 11.37 12.43
CA ALA A 3 5.80 12.38 12.38
C ALA A 3 4.44 11.80 11.95
N TYR A 4 4.42 10.98 10.91
CA TYR A 4 3.22 10.28 10.44
C TYR A 4 2.62 9.39 11.54
N TRP A 5 3.46 8.63 12.26
CA TRP A 5 2.99 7.81 13.38
C TRP A 5 2.37 8.65 14.49
N ALA A 6 3.08 9.69 14.95
CA ALA A 6 2.65 10.49 16.08
C ALA A 6 1.40 11.31 15.77
N LYS A 7 1.35 11.96 14.60
CA LYS A 7 0.26 12.87 14.21
C LYS A 7 -0.92 12.12 13.62
N ASP A 8 -0.70 11.35 12.56
CA ASP A 8 -1.81 10.78 11.82
C ASP A 8 -2.30 9.46 12.43
N ILE A 9 -1.38 8.62 12.91
CA ILE A 9 -1.75 7.27 13.34
C ILE A 9 -2.22 7.20 14.79
N GLN A 10 -1.48 7.82 15.72
CA GLN A 10 -1.86 7.77 17.14
C GLN A 10 -3.08 8.63 17.43
N GLU A 11 -3.18 9.84 16.86
CA GLU A 11 -4.30 10.73 17.13
C GLU A 11 -5.61 10.22 16.50
N LEU A 12 -5.57 9.73 15.25
CA LEU A 12 -6.78 9.35 14.51
C LEU A 12 -7.18 7.89 14.70
N PHE A 13 -6.24 6.95 14.90
CA PHE A 13 -6.51 5.51 14.85
C PHE A 13 -6.10 4.72 16.11
N ARG A 14 -5.42 5.35 17.08
CA ARG A 14 -5.04 4.76 18.38
C ARG A 14 -4.32 3.40 18.29
N LEU A 15 -3.51 3.18 17.25
CA LEU A 15 -2.77 1.93 17.10
C LEU A 15 -1.69 1.78 18.18
N GLN A 16 -1.59 0.60 18.79
CA GLN A 16 -0.65 0.37 19.90
C GLN A 16 0.71 -0.19 19.46
N ARG A 17 0.80 -0.88 18.32
CA ARG A 17 2.01 -1.59 17.88
C ARG A 17 2.73 -0.84 16.77
N ARG A 18 3.55 0.15 17.15
CA ARG A 18 4.32 1.00 16.21
C ARG A 18 5.23 0.22 15.30
N SER A 19 6.05 -0.68 15.86
CA SER A 19 7.03 -1.45 15.10
C SER A 19 6.38 -2.34 14.05
N SER A 20 5.32 -3.06 14.42
CA SER A 20 4.53 -3.88 13.48
C SER A 20 3.93 -3.05 12.35
N PHE A 21 3.41 -1.85 12.65
CA PHE A 21 2.87 -0.95 11.63
C PHE A 21 3.96 -0.42 10.71
N GLN A 22 5.09 0.03 11.24
CA GLN A 22 6.23 0.51 10.45
C GLN A 22 6.73 -0.56 9.47
N ARG A 23 6.95 -1.80 9.94
CA ARG A 23 7.30 -2.94 9.08
C ARG A 23 6.25 -3.16 7.98
N PHE A 24 4.97 -3.05 8.32
CA PHE A 24 3.90 -3.19 7.34
C PHE A 24 3.96 -2.10 6.26
N VAL A 25 4.18 -0.83 6.64
CA VAL A 25 4.36 0.26 5.67
C VAL A 25 5.53 -0.01 4.75
N GLU A 26 6.70 -0.34 5.29
CA GLU A 26 7.90 -0.66 4.50
C GLU A 26 7.64 -1.80 3.51
N LEU A 27 6.97 -2.87 3.96
CA LEU A 27 6.61 -4.01 3.11
C LEU A 27 5.61 -3.62 2.00
N ILE A 28 4.64 -2.76 2.29
CA ILE A 28 3.69 -2.25 1.29
C ILE A 28 4.41 -1.39 0.25
N LEU A 29 5.33 -0.51 0.66
CA LEU A 29 6.13 0.30 -0.25
C LEU A 29 7.01 -0.58 -1.14
N ALA A 30 7.70 -1.57 -0.56
CA ALA A 30 8.53 -2.52 -1.28
C ALA A 30 7.74 -3.43 -2.24
N GLN A 31 6.47 -3.74 -1.91
CA GLN A 31 5.59 -4.61 -2.71
C GLN A 31 4.49 -3.85 -3.45
N SER A 32 4.66 -2.53 -3.63
CA SER A 32 3.70 -1.70 -4.38
C SER A 32 3.34 -2.35 -5.73
N GLY A 33 2.12 -2.12 -6.21
CA GLY A 33 1.55 -2.71 -7.41
C GLY A 33 1.32 -4.23 -7.37
N GLY A 34 1.68 -4.89 -6.27
CA GLY A 34 1.48 -6.32 -6.04
C GLY A 34 0.05 -6.66 -5.61
N ILE A 35 -0.29 -7.95 -5.73
CA ILE A 35 -1.56 -8.50 -5.21
C ILE A 35 -1.45 -8.61 -3.69
N PHE A 36 -2.44 -8.07 -3.00
CA PHE A 36 -2.47 -8.03 -1.54
C PHE A 36 -3.09 -9.29 -0.95
N GLU A 37 -2.29 -9.98 -0.14
CA GLU A 37 -2.71 -11.14 0.64
C GLU A 37 -2.30 -10.92 2.10
N ALA A 38 -3.26 -10.60 2.97
CA ALA A 38 -2.98 -10.19 4.35
C ALA A 38 -2.17 -11.24 5.15
N THR A 39 -2.32 -12.52 4.84
CA THR A 39 -1.56 -13.62 5.46
C THR A 39 -0.05 -13.52 5.20
N ARG A 40 0.38 -12.98 4.05
CA ARG A 40 1.80 -12.81 3.71
C ARG A 40 2.50 -11.76 4.57
N PHE A 41 1.75 -10.79 5.10
CA PHE A 41 2.28 -9.72 5.94
C PHE A 41 2.15 -10.01 7.44
N ALA A 42 1.21 -10.86 7.84
CA ALA A 42 0.93 -11.19 9.24
C ALA A 42 2.17 -11.70 9.98
N ARG A 43 2.88 -12.68 9.39
CA ARG A 43 4.09 -13.27 10.00
C ARG A 43 5.26 -12.26 10.10
N PRO A 44 5.67 -11.56 9.02
CA PRO A 44 6.74 -10.56 9.11
C PRO A 44 6.43 -9.39 10.06
N CYS A 45 5.16 -9.02 10.21
CA CYS A 45 4.75 -7.92 11.09
C CYS A 45 4.41 -8.37 12.51
N GLU A 46 4.43 -9.68 12.79
CA GLU A 46 4.12 -10.29 14.11
C GLU A 46 2.74 -9.88 14.65
N VAL A 47 1.74 -9.83 13.75
CA VAL A 47 0.36 -9.48 14.08
C VAL A 47 -0.63 -10.36 13.33
N SER A 48 -1.89 -10.35 13.76
CA SER A 48 -2.94 -11.13 13.11
C SER A 48 -3.25 -10.63 11.69
N ARG A 49 -3.83 -11.49 10.85
CA ARG A 49 -4.37 -11.09 9.53
C ARG A 49 -5.36 -9.93 9.65
N THR A 50 -6.21 -9.95 10.67
CA THR A 50 -7.19 -8.88 10.94
C THR A 50 -6.49 -7.56 11.24
N THR A 51 -5.39 -7.58 11.99
CA THR A 51 -4.57 -6.38 12.27
C THR A 51 -3.93 -5.84 10.99
N ILE A 52 -3.43 -6.70 10.11
CA ILE A 52 -2.92 -6.30 8.80
C ILE A 52 -4.00 -5.64 7.94
N SER A 53 -5.21 -6.21 7.89
CA SER A 53 -6.34 -5.59 7.19
C SER A 53 -6.68 -4.21 7.76
N ASN A 54 -6.65 -4.06 9.10
CA ASN A 54 -6.86 -2.76 9.73
C ASN A 54 -5.74 -1.77 9.39
N TYR A 55 -4.47 -2.21 9.36
CA TYR A 55 -3.37 -1.35 8.94
C TYR A 55 -3.53 -0.90 7.49
N LEU A 56 -3.95 -1.79 6.58
CA LEU A 56 -4.22 -1.39 5.19
C LEU A 56 -5.33 -0.34 5.10
N ASN A 57 -6.41 -0.49 5.87
CA ASN A 57 -7.48 0.50 5.92
C ASN A 57 -6.96 1.86 6.40
N VAL A 58 -6.10 1.88 7.43
CA VAL A 58 -5.46 3.10 7.91
C VAL A 58 -4.62 3.74 6.81
N LEU A 59 -3.75 2.97 6.12
CA LEU A 59 -2.94 3.50 5.02
C LEU A 59 -3.81 4.05 3.88
N GLN A 60 -4.96 3.43 3.61
CA GLN A 60 -5.89 3.91 2.60
C GLN A 60 -6.57 5.23 3.03
N SER A 61 -7.02 5.31 4.28
CA SER A 61 -7.65 6.52 4.83
C SER A 61 -6.70 7.70 4.93
N THR A 62 -5.40 7.46 5.09
CA THR A 62 -4.37 8.51 5.10
C THR A 62 -3.67 8.67 3.75
N TYR A 63 -4.19 8.07 2.67
CA TYR A 63 -3.63 8.15 1.31
C TYR A 63 -2.17 7.70 1.16
N VAL A 64 -1.66 6.86 2.06
CA VAL A 64 -0.31 6.27 1.95
C VAL A 64 -0.32 5.04 1.04
N ALA A 65 -1.48 4.40 0.88
CA ALA A 65 -1.66 3.29 -0.05
C ALA A 65 -3.01 3.35 -0.77
N HIS A 66 -3.03 2.93 -2.03
CA HIS A 66 -4.23 2.85 -2.87
C HIS A 66 -4.59 1.41 -3.16
N VAL A 67 -5.80 1.01 -2.77
CA VAL A 67 -6.34 -0.34 -3.02
C VAL A 67 -7.17 -0.34 -4.29
N ILE A 68 -6.72 -1.08 -5.30
CA ILE A 68 -7.38 -1.18 -6.60
C ILE A 68 -8.00 -2.58 -6.73
N ARG A 69 -9.33 -2.65 -6.70
CA ARG A 69 -10.06 -3.90 -6.94
C ARG A 69 -9.90 -4.35 -8.39
N PRO A 70 -9.87 -5.66 -8.65
CA PRO A 70 -9.85 -6.17 -10.01
C PRO A 70 -11.16 -5.79 -10.71
N PHE A 71 -11.05 -5.49 -12.01
CA PHE A 71 -12.19 -5.28 -12.88
C PHE A 71 -12.52 -6.57 -13.64
N SER A 72 -13.79 -6.95 -13.65
CA SER A 72 -14.29 -8.13 -14.36
C SER A 72 -15.76 -7.96 -14.73
N GLY A 73 -16.23 -8.64 -15.78
CA GLY A 73 -17.66 -8.62 -16.15
C GLY A 73 -18.60 -9.20 -15.09
N ARG A 74 -18.08 -9.81 -14.01
CA ARG A 74 -18.85 -10.43 -12.92
C ARG A 74 -18.54 -9.75 -11.59
N ARG A 75 -19.47 -8.91 -11.11
CA ARG A 75 -19.33 -8.17 -9.83
C ARG A 75 -18.92 -9.06 -8.65
N GLY A 76 -19.47 -10.28 -8.56
CA GLY A 76 -19.11 -11.23 -7.50
C GLY A 76 -17.61 -11.55 -7.47
N THR A 77 -16.99 -11.74 -8.64
CA THR A 77 -15.56 -11.99 -8.76
C THR A 77 -14.74 -10.76 -8.34
N GLU A 78 -15.17 -9.54 -8.70
CA GLU A 78 -14.49 -8.30 -8.28
C GLU A 78 -14.50 -8.09 -6.76
N ILE A 79 -15.56 -8.56 -6.09
CA ILE A 79 -15.71 -8.45 -4.63
C ILE A 79 -14.78 -9.40 -3.90
N VAL A 80 -14.63 -10.64 -4.37
CA VAL A 80 -13.87 -11.68 -3.66
C VAL A 80 -12.40 -11.76 -4.06
N ALA A 81 -12.04 -11.28 -5.25
CA ALA A 81 -10.67 -11.38 -5.75
C ALA A 81 -9.73 -10.40 -5.04
N ALA A 82 -8.50 -10.86 -4.82
CA ALA A 82 -7.49 -10.08 -4.12
C ALA A 82 -7.15 -8.79 -4.91
N PRO A 83 -7.17 -7.61 -4.25
CA PRO A 83 -6.88 -6.35 -4.91
C PRO A 83 -5.38 -6.16 -5.12
N LYS A 84 -5.02 -5.21 -5.98
CA LYS A 84 -3.66 -4.66 -6.01
C LYS A 84 -3.54 -3.51 -5.03
N VAL A 85 -2.38 -3.38 -4.40
CA VAL A 85 -2.09 -2.24 -3.52
C VAL A 85 -0.89 -1.48 -4.07
N TYR A 86 -1.08 -0.20 -4.33
CA TYR A 86 -0.02 0.73 -4.73
C TYR A 86 0.35 1.62 -3.55
N ALA A 87 1.63 1.96 -3.43
CA ALA A 87 2.04 3.10 -2.63
C ALA A 87 1.48 4.39 -3.25
N PHE A 88 1.60 5.51 -2.54
CA PHE A 88 1.19 6.82 -3.07
C PHE A 88 2.26 7.49 -3.94
N ASP A 89 3.51 7.02 -3.87
CA ASP A 89 4.65 7.64 -4.56
C ASP A 89 5.58 6.58 -5.18
N THR A 90 5.95 6.81 -6.44
CA THR A 90 6.83 5.92 -7.20
C THR A 90 8.27 5.99 -6.72
N GLY A 91 8.75 7.16 -6.28
CA GLY A 91 10.10 7.35 -5.73
C GLY A 91 10.30 6.59 -4.43
N LEU A 92 9.36 6.71 -3.49
CA LEU A 92 9.37 5.94 -2.23
C LEU A 92 9.25 4.44 -2.47
N ALA A 93 8.42 4.02 -3.44
CA ALA A 93 8.37 2.61 -3.83
C ALA A 93 9.71 2.12 -4.39
N CYS A 94 10.38 2.91 -5.25
CA CYS A 94 11.71 2.58 -5.77
C CYS A 94 12.75 2.50 -4.65
N TYR A 95 12.75 3.48 -3.73
CA TYR A 95 13.64 3.50 -2.57
C TYR A 95 13.51 2.22 -1.73
N HIS A 96 12.28 1.81 -1.37
CA HIS A 96 12.06 0.58 -0.59
C HIS A 96 12.32 -0.71 -1.36
N LYS A 97 12.33 -0.66 -2.69
CA LYS A 97 12.79 -1.76 -3.55
C LYS A 97 14.32 -1.79 -3.73
N GLY A 98 15.04 -0.78 -3.24
CA GLY A 98 16.49 -0.64 -3.44
C GLY A 98 16.86 -0.27 -4.90
N TRP A 99 15.95 0.38 -5.62
CA TRP A 99 16.18 0.79 -7.01
C TRP A 99 16.83 2.17 -7.03
N HIS A 100 18.13 2.20 -7.30
CA HIS A 100 18.90 3.44 -7.47
C HIS A 100 18.99 3.87 -8.93
N GLU A 101 18.87 2.91 -9.84
CA GLU A 101 18.80 3.10 -11.29
C GLU A 101 17.66 2.26 -11.85
N LEU A 102 16.93 2.81 -12.82
CA LEU A 102 15.82 2.12 -13.44
C LEU A 102 16.29 1.30 -14.64
N ARG A 103 15.88 0.03 -14.70
CA ARG A 103 16.15 -0.85 -15.83
C ARG A 103 14.95 -0.82 -16.79
N PRO A 104 15.14 -1.13 -18.08
CA PRO A 104 14.03 -1.17 -19.04
C PRO A 104 12.83 -2.03 -18.60
N GLY A 105 13.08 -3.13 -17.87
CA GLY A 105 12.02 -3.99 -17.33
C GLY A 105 11.18 -3.37 -16.22
N ASP A 106 11.67 -2.32 -15.54
CA ASP A 106 10.99 -1.65 -14.43
C ASP A 106 9.95 -0.63 -14.94
N PHE A 107 10.13 -0.12 -16.17
CA PHE A 107 9.32 0.98 -16.72
C PHE A 107 7.84 0.62 -16.83
N GLY A 108 7.48 -0.57 -17.31
CA GLY A 108 6.08 -0.96 -17.45
C GLY A 108 5.35 -1.08 -16.10
N TYR A 109 6.08 -1.42 -15.04
CA TYR A 109 5.56 -1.47 -13.68
C TYR A 109 5.38 -0.04 -13.12
N LEU A 110 6.38 0.83 -13.26
CA LEU A 110 6.33 2.20 -12.76
C LEU A 110 5.36 3.08 -13.55
N TRP A 111 5.21 2.85 -14.85
CA TRP A 111 4.28 3.60 -15.69
C TRP A 111 2.83 3.48 -15.20
N LYS A 112 2.40 2.25 -14.87
CA LYS A 112 1.04 2.01 -14.34
C LYS A 112 0.81 2.74 -13.01
N HIS A 113 1.82 2.73 -12.15
CA HIS A 113 1.77 3.42 -10.86
C HIS A 113 1.74 4.93 -11.06
N PHE A 114 2.60 5.48 -11.92
CA PHE A 114 2.62 6.91 -12.25
C PHE A 114 1.26 7.39 -12.78
N VAL A 115 0.68 6.68 -13.75
CA VAL A 115 -0.64 7.00 -14.30
C VAL A 115 -1.73 6.96 -13.22
N LEU A 116 -1.67 5.98 -12.30
CA LEU A 116 -2.61 5.93 -11.18
C LEU A 116 -2.49 7.16 -10.27
N ASN A 117 -1.27 7.60 -9.96
CA ASN A 117 -1.04 8.78 -9.14
C ASN A 117 -1.57 10.04 -9.83
N ASP A 118 -1.37 10.17 -11.14
CA ASP A 118 -1.89 11.30 -11.93
C ASP A 118 -3.43 11.33 -11.92
N VAL A 119 -4.07 10.17 -12.14
CA VAL A 119 -5.54 10.04 -12.03
C VAL A 119 -6.03 10.44 -10.64
N HIS A 120 -5.35 10.01 -9.57
CA HIS A 120 -5.71 10.42 -8.22
C HIS A 120 -5.52 11.93 -8.00
N ALA A 121 -4.44 12.52 -8.48
CA ALA A 121 -4.19 13.96 -8.36
C ALA A 121 -5.29 14.81 -9.03
N VAL A 122 -5.83 14.34 -10.16
CA VAL A 122 -6.93 15.03 -10.87
C VAL A 122 -8.28 14.82 -10.18
N LEU A 123 -8.53 13.64 -9.61
CA LEU A 123 -9.83 13.29 -9.02
C LEU A 123 -10.00 13.68 -7.54
N GLN A 124 -8.92 14.06 -6.84
CA GLN A 124 -8.92 14.37 -5.41
C GLN A 124 -9.23 15.83 -5.06
N THR A 125 -9.93 16.57 -5.93
CA THR A 125 -10.52 17.90 -5.60
C THR A 125 -11.72 17.80 -4.68
#